data_AF-A0A838RQK2-F1
#
_entry.id   AF-A0A838RQK2-F1
#
_cell.length_a   1.000
_cell.length_b   1.000
_cell.length_c   1.000
_cell.angle_alpha   90.00
_cell.angle_beta   90.00
_cell.angle_gamma   90.00
#
_symmetry.space_group_name_H-M   'P 1'
#
loop_
_entity.id
_entity.type
_entity.pdbx_description
1 polymer ?
#
loop_
_entity_poly.entity_id
_entity_poly.type
_entity_poly.pdbx_seq_one_letter_code
_entity_poly.pdbx_strand_id
1 'polypeptide(L)'
;IASAGEWEGAGYYLEEGGVQANPQQIAQQLWYGFDAQNLYLRLDSRRPWVEVGEETRIGFYLTRPGGGADRPFSRIGEGETLLGFGANALVEVTVRGDETEALLYVVQEDGSYTSTVALEAALAESTIEVQVPYETFGKPDAGDTFRLRTVISEAEVRDIQAVPGSGPGEVAVPDLGLSTALITVQDPEGDDHGPGEYTYPNDAVFKAGAYDLTEFVVAEDENNMIFRFTFAGPVNNDWGAPNGMGIHTLDVYINTGEGGARKLLPGRNASVPEENGWEIALWAEGWTPGVYGPPAEGESSPSKLAGGEAMTISTDPAQNKITIRVAKEALTEMLGGASVEAASWRYLAVVMGQEGFPASGVWRVRDVNEQAEQYRFGGAPAESTTHTRILDVAYPEDFEVSQEEALGDFTPQEADTAAFDDLSPDDFAQLPMVGAQ
;
A
#
# COMPACT_ATOMS: atom_id res chain seq x y z
N ILE A 1 26.39 5.35 17.54
CA ILE A 1 25.17 4.73 18.09
C ILE A 1 24.17 5.82 18.38
N ALA A 2 22.95 5.52 17.98
CA ALA A 2 21.77 6.33 18.09
C ALA A 2 21.55 6.90 19.51
N SER A 3 20.94 8.08 19.56
CA SER A 3 20.54 8.76 20.80
C SER A 3 19.24 8.18 21.38
N ALA A 4 18.96 8.46 22.66
CA ALA A 4 17.72 8.01 23.29
C ALA A 4 16.49 8.57 22.56
N GLY A 5 15.56 7.69 22.16
CA GLY A 5 14.34 8.04 21.42
C GLY A 5 14.40 7.79 19.91
N GLU A 6 15.59 7.59 19.33
CA GLU A 6 15.78 7.46 17.87
C GLU A 6 15.10 6.22 17.26
N TRP A 7 14.94 5.16 18.06
CA TRP A 7 14.30 3.90 17.64
C TRP A 7 12.84 3.78 18.10
N GLU A 8 12.20 4.84 18.61
CA GLU A 8 10.81 4.77 19.12
C GLU A 8 9.78 4.43 18.03
N GLY A 9 10.02 4.81 16.77
CA GLY A 9 9.16 4.49 15.62
C GLY A 9 9.60 3.25 14.83
N ALA A 10 10.60 2.52 15.30
CA ALA A 10 11.18 1.40 14.57
C ALA A 10 10.41 0.09 14.76
N GLY A 11 10.45 -0.75 13.74
CA GLY A 11 9.97 -2.13 13.84
C GLY A 11 11.02 -3.03 14.48
N TYR A 12 10.58 -4.08 15.16
CA TYR A 12 11.50 -5.05 15.78
C TYR A 12 10.95 -6.46 15.84
N TYR A 13 11.86 -7.42 15.92
CA TYR A 13 11.62 -8.80 16.30
C TYR A 13 12.27 -9.08 17.65
N LEU A 14 11.45 -9.53 18.60
CA LEU A 14 11.92 -10.01 19.89
C LEU A 14 12.33 -11.47 19.78
N GLU A 15 13.54 -11.78 20.21
CA GLU A 15 13.93 -13.13 20.54
C GLU A 15 13.59 -13.41 22.01
N GLU A 16 12.28 -13.52 22.30
CA GLU A 16 11.81 -13.91 23.63
C GLU A 16 12.27 -15.32 23.96
N GLY A 17 13.22 -15.42 24.88
CA GLY A 17 13.38 -16.63 25.67
C GLY A 17 12.20 -16.72 26.64
N GLY A 18 11.18 -17.48 26.30
CA GLY A 18 10.16 -17.92 27.29
C GLY A 18 10.79 -18.80 28.37
N VAL A 19 10.02 -19.75 28.91
CA VAL A 19 10.50 -20.75 29.92
C VAL A 19 11.66 -21.65 29.41
N GLN A 20 12.14 -21.43 28.18
CA GLN A 20 13.22 -22.13 27.50
C GLN A 20 14.32 -21.18 26.97
N ALA A 21 14.59 -20.04 27.62
CA ALA A 21 15.76 -19.23 27.29
C ALA A 21 17.04 -20.08 27.32
N ASN A 22 17.64 -20.33 26.15
CA ASN A 22 18.85 -21.13 26.04
C ASN A 22 20.06 -20.24 26.39
N PRO A 23 20.93 -20.63 27.35
CA PRO A 23 22.16 -19.89 27.68
C PRO A 23 23.11 -19.61 26.49
N GLN A 24 22.92 -20.31 25.37
CA GLN A 24 23.71 -20.18 24.15
C GLN A 24 23.20 -19.08 23.21
N GLN A 25 22.00 -18.52 23.43
CA GLN A 25 21.46 -17.44 22.62
C GLN A 25 22.27 -16.15 22.82
N ILE A 26 22.70 -15.56 21.71
CA ILE A 26 23.46 -14.31 21.65
C ILE A 26 22.52 -13.14 21.40
N ALA A 27 21.69 -13.21 20.35
CA ALA A 27 20.75 -12.16 19.99
C ALA A 27 19.60 -12.01 21.01
N GLN A 28 19.21 -10.76 21.25
CA GLN A 28 18.07 -10.36 22.06
C GLN A 28 16.97 -9.75 21.22
N GLN A 29 17.32 -8.77 20.37
CA GLN A 29 16.34 -8.01 19.60
C GLN A 29 16.94 -7.57 18.28
N LEU A 30 16.19 -7.80 17.20
CA LEU A 30 16.52 -7.33 15.86
C LEU A 30 15.61 -6.15 15.55
N TRP A 31 16.19 -5.01 15.23
CA TRP A 31 15.49 -3.77 14.91
C TRP A 31 15.74 -3.38 13.46
N TYR A 32 14.77 -2.72 12.87
CA TYR A 32 14.89 -2.08 11.57
C TYR A 32 14.18 -0.72 11.58
N GLY A 33 14.74 0.25 10.86
CA GLY A 33 14.22 1.59 10.76
C GLY A 33 14.52 2.19 9.40
N PHE A 34 13.87 3.30 9.09
CA PHE A 34 13.99 3.96 7.81
C PHE A 34 14.07 5.47 7.98
N ASP A 35 14.83 6.10 7.10
CA ASP A 35 14.66 7.52 6.81
C ASP A 35 14.56 7.74 5.29
N ALA A 36 14.63 9.01 4.88
CA ALA A 36 14.55 9.44 3.49
C ALA A 36 15.59 8.81 2.54
N GLN A 37 16.72 8.36 3.08
CA GLN A 37 17.93 8.00 2.34
C GLN A 37 18.50 6.63 2.72
N ASN A 38 18.11 6.07 3.87
CA ASN A 38 18.75 4.91 4.46
C ASN A 38 17.76 3.93 5.10
N LEU A 39 18.07 2.65 4.95
CA LEU A 39 17.64 1.59 5.83
C LEU A 39 18.62 1.51 7.00
N TYR A 40 18.12 1.41 8.22
CA TYR A 40 18.91 1.15 9.41
C TYR A 40 18.61 -0.25 9.94
N LEU A 41 19.66 -1.00 10.25
CA LEU A 41 19.55 -2.32 10.86
C LEU A 41 20.31 -2.31 12.17
N ARG A 42 19.70 -2.89 13.20
CA ARG A 42 20.30 -2.97 14.52
C ARG A 42 20.09 -4.35 15.13
N LEU A 43 21.12 -4.85 15.80
CA LEU A 43 21.05 -6.09 16.56
C LEU A 43 21.58 -5.85 17.97
N ASP A 44 20.71 -6.12 18.94
CA ASP A 44 21.06 -6.14 20.35
C ASP A 44 21.39 -7.57 20.77
N SER A 45 22.52 -7.75 21.47
CA SER A 45 22.93 -9.01 22.08
C SER A 45 22.70 -9.02 23.59
N ARG A 46 22.67 -10.22 24.18
CA ARG A 46 22.48 -10.44 25.61
C ARG A 46 23.74 -10.21 26.45
N ARG A 47 24.88 -10.00 25.78
CA ARG A 47 26.21 -9.75 26.33
C ARG A 47 27.00 -8.90 25.35
N PRO A 48 28.05 -8.17 25.80
CA PRO A 48 28.85 -7.36 24.91
C PRO A 48 29.38 -8.16 23.73
N TRP A 49 29.36 -7.57 22.52
CA TRP A 49 29.80 -8.25 21.30
C TRP A 49 31.25 -8.72 21.36
N VAL A 50 32.10 -7.98 22.08
CA VAL A 50 33.51 -8.32 22.33
C VAL A 50 33.68 -9.61 23.16
N GLU A 51 32.64 -10.05 23.87
CA GLU A 51 32.63 -11.28 24.66
C GLU A 51 32.04 -12.49 23.91
N VAL A 52 31.52 -12.29 22.69
CA VAL A 52 30.90 -13.37 21.89
C VAL A 52 31.96 -14.29 21.29
N GLY A 53 33.06 -13.73 20.78
CA GLY A 53 34.17 -14.45 20.18
C GLY A 53 35.31 -13.50 19.73
N GLU A 54 36.47 -14.06 19.35
CA GLU A 54 37.62 -13.26 18.88
C GLU A 54 37.31 -12.49 17.58
N GLU A 55 36.57 -13.12 16.67
CA GLU A 55 35.96 -12.50 15.50
C GLU A 55 34.51 -12.97 15.40
N THR A 56 33.56 -12.03 15.43
CA THR A 56 32.14 -12.30 15.26
C THR A 56 31.65 -11.62 14.00
N ARG A 57 30.91 -12.35 13.15
CA ARG A 57 30.28 -11.81 11.94
C ARG A 57 28.77 -11.82 12.10
N ILE A 58 28.14 -10.69 11.79
CA ILE A 58 26.71 -10.49 11.90
C ILE A 58 26.21 -10.17 10.49
N GLY A 59 25.60 -11.16 9.84
CA GLY A 59 25.07 -11.03 8.49
C GLY A 59 23.57 -10.80 8.48
N PHE A 60 23.12 -9.63 8.06
CA PHE A 60 21.71 -9.34 7.76
C PHE A 60 21.42 -9.68 6.29
N TYR A 61 20.74 -10.80 6.06
CA TYR A 61 20.35 -11.26 4.72
C TYR A 61 19.00 -10.67 4.36
N LEU A 62 18.89 -10.12 3.16
CA LEU A 62 17.76 -9.29 2.73
C LEU A 62 17.32 -9.65 1.30
N THR A 63 16.05 -9.37 1.01
CA THR A 63 15.60 -9.12 -0.37
C THR A 63 15.72 -7.62 -0.67
N ARG A 64 16.44 -7.26 -1.73
CA ARG A 64 16.64 -5.88 -2.18
C ARG A 64 15.51 -5.41 -3.11
N PRO A 65 15.19 -4.11 -3.11
CA PRO A 65 14.38 -3.49 -4.16
C PRO A 65 14.99 -3.75 -5.55
N GLY A 66 14.12 -4.04 -6.53
CA GLY A 66 14.53 -4.38 -7.90
C GLY A 66 15.04 -5.80 -8.12
N GLY A 67 15.14 -6.64 -7.07
CA GLY A 67 15.48 -8.06 -7.20
C GLY A 67 16.93 -8.34 -7.65
N GLY A 68 17.12 -9.44 -8.38
CA GLY A 68 18.43 -9.95 -8.84
C GLY A 68 18.60 -11.43 -8.55
N ALA A 69 19.77 -11.98 -8.91
CA ALA A 69 20.14 -13.34 -8.53
C ALA A 69 20.05 -13.52 -7.02
N ASP A 70 19.58 -14.68 -6.57
CA ASP A 70 19.33 -14.96 -5.15
C ASP A 70 19.97 -16.26 -4.70
N ARG A 71 20.11 -16.38 -3.38
CA ARG A 71 20.70 -17.55 -2.72
C ARG A 71 19.96 -17.88 -1.43
N PRO A 72 19.53 -19.14 -1.22
CA PRO A 72 18.75 -19.52 -0.05
C PRO A 72 19.59 -19.87 1.19
N PHE A 73 20.92 -19.85 1.07
CA PHE A 73 21.84 -20.21 2.15
C PHE A 73 22.67 -19.01 2.59
N SER A 74 23.06 -18.99 3.87
CA SER A 74 24.03 -18.01 4.36
C SER A 74 25.38 -18.15 3.61
N ARG A 75 26.18 -17.08 3.65
CA ARG A 75 27.51 -17.02 3.02
C ARG A 75 28.50 -17.99 3.68
N ILE A 76 28.48 -18.08 5.01
CA ILE A 76 29.45 -18.87 5.79
C ILE A 76 28.97 -20.31 5.98
N GLY A 77 27.70 -20.52 6.33
CA GLY A 77 27.07 -21.83 6.45
C GLY A 77 26.55 -22.37 5.12
N GLU A 78 27.35 -22.33 4.06
CA GLU A 78 26.96 -22.81 2.72
C GLU A 78 26.44 -24.25 2.76
N GLY A 79 25.19 -24.46 2.32
CA GLY A 79 24.55 -25.79 2.31
C GLY A 79 24.06 -26.28 3.68
N GLU A 80 24.36 -25.56 4.76
CA GLU A 80 24.01 -25.93 6.13
C GLU A 80 22.95 -24.98 6.73
N THR A 81 23.12 -23.68 6.57
CA THR A 81 22.22 -22.67 7.15
C THR A 81 21.24 -22.14 6.11
N LEU A 82 20.02 -22.66 6.13
CA LEU A 82 18.94 -22.21 5.27
C LEU A 82 18.31 -20.92 5.80
N LEU A 83 18.18 -19.91 4.95
CA LEU A 83 17.60 -18.62 5.31
C LEU A 83 16.06 -18.69 5.35
N GLY A 84 15.46 -19.53 4.52
CA GLY A 84 14.01 -19.65 4.34
C GLY A 84 13.44 -18.75 3.24
N PHE A 85 14.31 -18.03 2.51
CA PHE A 85 14.01 -17.27 1.30
C PHE A 85 15.30 -17.11 0.49
N GLY A 86 15.18 -16.78 -0.80
CA GLY A 86 16.32 -16.40 -1.63
C GLY A 86 16.78 -15.00 -1.28
N ALA A 87 17.90 -14.88 -0.56
CA ALA A 87 18.50 -13.58 -0.27
C ALA A 87 19.35 -13.14 -1.46
N ASN A 88 19.23 -11.88 -1.86
CA ASN A 88 19.99 -11.29 -2.96
C ASN A 88 20.90 -10.13 -2.49
N ALA A 89 20.82 -9.77 -1.20
CA ALA A 89 21.72 -8.86 -0.52
C ALA A 89 22.12 -9.40 0.88
N LEU A 90 23.33 -9.06 1.31
CA LEU A 90 23.85 -9.33 2.66
C LEU A 90 24.57 -8.08 3.16
N VAL A 91 24.13 -7.54 4.29
CA VAL A 91 24.88 -6.55 5.07
C VAL A 91 25.63 -7.30 6.15
N GLU A 92 26.97 -7.37 6.07
CA GLU A 92 27.79 -8.08 7.04
C GLU A 92 28.58 -7.10 7.89
N VAL A 93 28.41 -7.17 9.21
CA VAL A 93 29.21 -6.44 10.20
C VAL A 93 30.16 -7.41 10.88
N THR A 94 31.46 -7.17 10.76
CA THR A 94 32.53 -7.92 11.42
C THR A 94 32.99 -7.17 12.66
N VAL A 95 33.00 -7.84 13.81
CA VAL A 95 33.48 -7.32 15.10
C VAL A 95 34.75 -8.06 15.51
N ARG A 96 35.82 -7.32 15.78
CA ARG A 96 37.12 -7.83 16.28
C ARG A 96 37.60 -6.96 17.44
N GLY A 97 37.36 -7.40 18.67
CA GLY A 97 37.52 -6.52 19.82
C GLY A 97 36.64 -5.28 19.66
N ASP A 98 37.21 -4.08 19.82
CA ASP A 98 36.47 -2.82 19.68
C ASP A 98 36.38 -2.31 18.22
N GLU A 99 36.99 -3.02 17.26
CA GLU A 99 36.95 -2.64 15.85
C GLU A 99 35.73 -3.25 15.13
N THR A 100 35.12 -2.45 14.26
CA THR A 100 34.02 -2.89 13.40
C THR A 100 34.25 -2.53 11.93
N GLU A 101 33.94 -3.47 11.05
CA GLU A 101 33.89 -3.27 9.60
C GLU A 101 32.53 -3.72 9.09
N ALA A 102 31.88 -2.91 8.24
CA ALA A 102 30.60 -3.26 7.64
C ALA A 102 30.69 -3.19 6.12
N LEU A 103 30.16 -4.22 5.46
CA LEU A 103 30.20 -4.37 4.00
C LEU A 103 28.82 -4.79 3.48
N LEU A 104 28.43 -4.24 2.33
CA LEU A 104 27.31 -4.73 1.54
C LEU A 104 27.80 -5.74 0.51
N TYR A 105 27.14 -6.87 0.43
CA TYR A 105 27.33 -7.92 -0.56
C TYR A 105 26.07 -8.09 -1.41
N VAL A 106 26.27 -8.35 -2.70
CA VAL A 106 25.20 -8.69 -3.65
C VAL A 106 25.49 -10.06 -4.25
N VAL A 107 24.43 -10.86 -4.40
CA VAL A 107 24.52 -12.18 -5.05
C VAL A 107 24.68 -12.02 -6.56
N GLN A 108 25.68 -12.70 -7.12
CA GLN A 108 25.94 -12.75 -8.55
C GLN A 108 25.18 -13.93 -9.19
N GLU A 109 25.12 -13.97 -10.53
CA GLU A 109 24.47 -15.05 -11.30
C GLU A 109 25.03 -16.45 -10.99
N ASP A 110 26.28 -16.55 -10.54
CA ASP A 110 26.90 -17.81 -10.11
C ASP A 110 26.56 -18.21 -8.67
N GLY A 111 25.72 -17.40 -8.00
CA GLY A 111 25.31 -17.58 -6.61
C GLY A 111 26.33 -17.08 -5.58
N SER A 112 27.45 -16.48 -5.98
CA SER A 112 28.44 -15.95 -5.03
C SER A 112 28.03 -14.61 -4.43
N TYR A 113 28.33 -14.39 -3.15
CA TYR A 113 28.22 -13.08 -2.51
C TYR A 113 29.48 -12.26 -2.82
N THR A 114 29.33 -11.14 -3.53
CA THR A 114 30.45 -10.23 -3.83
C THR A 114 30.23 -8.89 -3.14
N SER A 115 31.25 -8.42 -2.40
CA SER A 115 31.19 -7.12 -1.73
C SER A 115 31.20 -6.00 -2.76
N THR A 116 30.31 -5.03 -2.60
CA THR A 116 30.16 -3.91 -3.53
C THR A 116 30.58 -2.58 -2.92
N VAL A 117 30.38 -2.40 -1.60
CA VAL A 117 30.63 -1.11 -0.93
C VAL A 117 30.85 -1.30 0.58
N ALA A 118 31.60 -0.39 1.19
CA ALA A 118 31.73 -0.28 2.64
C ALA A 118 30.58 0.56 3.22
N LEU A 119 30.10 0.16 4.40
CA LEU A 119 28.98 0.80 5.08
C LEU A 119 29.44 1.44 6.40
N GLU A 120 28.65 2.39 6.89
CA GLU A 120 28.85 2.95 8.22
C GLU A 120 28.17 2.07 9.27
N ALA A 121 28.94 1.59 10.24
CA ALA A 121 28.44 0.85 11.37
C ALA A 121 29.01 1.38 12.69
N ALA A 122 28.25 1.20 13.75
CA ALA A 122 28.64 1.59 15.10
C ALA A 122 28.42 0.45 16.09
N LEU A 123 29.36 0.31 17.02
CA LEU A 123 29.35 -0.65 18.12
C LEU A 123 29.40 0.08 19.46
N ALA A 124 28.57 -0.35 20.41
CA ALA A 124 28.74 -0.05 21.83
C ALA A 124 28.20 -1.22 22.63
N GLU A 125 29.10 -1.83 23.39
CA GLU A 125 28.83 -2.97 24.25
C GLU A 125 28.06 -4.08 23.50
N SER A 126 26.75 -4.15 23.71
CA SER A 126 25.87 -5.19 23.20
C SER A 126 25.04 -4.77 21.98
N THR A 127 25.24 -3.57 21.45
CA THR A 127 24.45 -3.04 20.33
C THR A 127 25.33 -2.81 19.12
N ILE A 128 24.92 -3.39 17.99
CA ILE A 128 25.44 -3.07 16.65
C ILE A 128 24.37 -2.32 15.88
N GLU A 129 24.76 -1.26 15.18
CA GLU A 129 23.91 -0.51 14.26
C GLU A 129 24.64 -0.35 12.93
N VAL A 130 23.94 -0.48 11.81
CA VAL A 130 24.49 -0.24 10.48
C VAL A 130 23.51 0.59 9.66
N GLN A 131 24.06 1.60 8.98
CA GLN A 131 23.36 2.43 8.01
C GLN A 131 23.56 1.84 6.61
N VAL A 132 22.46 1.67 5.88
CA VAL A 132 22.44 1.09 4.54
C VAL A 132 21.84 2.12 3.57
N PRO A 133 22.67 2.86 2.81
CA PRO A 133 22.18 3.89 1.89
C PRO A 133 21.41 3.30 0.70
N TYR A 134 20.24 3.89 0.38
CA TYR A 134 19.41 3.47 -0.74
C TYR A 134 20.10 3.60 -2.10
N GLU A 135 21.06 4.52 -2.25
CA GLU A 135 21.88 4.63 -3.46
C GLU A 135 22.62 3.32 -3.79
N THR A 136 22.96 2.54 -2.77
CA THR A 136 23.70 1.28 -2.91
C THR A 136 22.82 0.04 -2.83
N PHE A 137 21.80 0.08 -1.97
CA PHE A 137 20.90 -1.06 -1.71
C PHE A 137 19.71 -1.12 -2.67
N GLY A 138 19.37 0.00 -3.30
CA GLY A 138 18.08 0.22 -3.96
C GLY A 138 17.11 0.90 -3.00
N LYS A 139 16.41 1.93 -3.50
CA LYS A 139 15.37 2.64 -2.74
C LYS A 139 14.09 1.80 -2.79
N PRO A 140 13.53 1.36 -1.65
CA PRO A 140 12.22 0.72 -1.64
C PRO A 140 11.13 1.77 -1.88
N ASP A 141 10.04 1.34 -2.50
CA ASP A 141 8.80 2.11 -2.50
C ASP A 141 8.08 1.87 -1.17
N ALA A 142 7.32 2.87 -0.72
CA ALA A 142 6.51 2.68 0.47
C ALA A 142 5.44 1.60 0.22
N GLY A 143 5.15 0.79 1.23
CA GLY A 143 4.33 -0.42 1.12
C GLY A 143 5.09 -1.65 0.60
N ASP A 144 6.32 -1.51 0.09
CA ASP A 144 7.16 -2.67 -0.22
C ASP A 144 7.38 -3.49 1.04
N THR A 145 7.47 -4.80 0.86
CA THR A 145 7.91 -5.72 1.90
C THR A 145 9.24 -6.35 1.50
N PHE A 146 10.18 -6.42 2.42
CA PHE A 146 11.38 -7.22 2.25
C PHE A 146 11.54 -8.25 3.35
N ARG A 147 12.07 -9.41 2.96
CA ARG A 147 12.41 -10.47 3.90
C ARG A 147 13.76 -10.20 4.52
N LEU A 148 13.86 -10.42 5.81
CA LEU A 148 15.07 -10.23 6.60
C LEU A 148 15.35 -11.49 7.42
N ARG A 149 16.60 -11.94 7.41
CA ARG A 149 17.11 -12.89 8.41
C ARG A 149 18.54 -12.58 8.76
N THR A 150 18.83 -12.51 10.04
CA THR A 150 20.17 -12.26 10.56
C THR A 150 20.83 -13.56 10.99
N VAL A 151 22.09 -13.76 10.60
CA VAL A 151 22.90 -14.91 11.00
C VAL A 151 24.16 -14.39 11.70
N ILE A 152 24.45 -14.93 12.87
CA ILE A 152 25.67 -14.68 13.63
C ILE A 152 26.60 -15.85 13.40
N SER A 153 27.86 -15.57 13.08
CA SER A 153 28.88 -16.57 12.74
C SER A 153 30.16 -16.35 13.55
N GLU A 154 30.84 -17.46 13.86
CA GLU A 154 32.17 -17.49 14.48
C GLU A 154 33.22 -17.40 13.37
N ALA A 155 33.81 -16.21 13.21
CA ALA A 155 34.68 -15.87 12.07
C ALA A 155 34.09 -16.37 10.73
N GLU A 156 34.93 -16.84 9.81
CA GLU A 156 34.51 -17.54 8.59
C GLU A 156 34.46 -19.07 8.77
N VAL A 157 34.20 -19.55 9.99
CA VAL A 157 34.24 -20.99 10.31
C VAL A 157 32.85 -21.62 10.23
N ARG A 158 31.87 -21.04 10.93
CA ARG A 158 30.50 -21.59 11.01
C ARG A 158 29.50 -20.57 11.52
N ASP A 159 28.24 -20.81 11.18
CA ASP A 159 27.12 -20.09 11.78
C ASP A 159 26.79 -20.64 13.16
N ILE A 160 26.45 -19.76 14.09
CA ILE A 160 26.18 -20.09 15.51
C ILE A 160 24.76 -19.72 15.96
N GLN A 161 24.11 -18.75 15.31
CA GLN A 161 22.70 -18.42 15.56
C GLN A 161 22.06 -17.76 14.34
N ALA A 162 20.79 -18.06 14.07
CA ALA A 162 19.97 -17.34 13.09
C ALA A 162 18.71 -16.76 13.75
N VAL A 163 18.36 -15.51 13.44
CA VAL A 163 17.19 -14.79 13.96
C VAL A 163 16.45 -14.02 12.84
N PRO A 164 15.12 -13.91 12.86
CA PRO A 164 14.22 -14.47 13.87
C PRO A 164 14.24 -16.01 13.92
N GLY A 165 14.10 -16.57 15.13
CA GLY A 165 14.17 -18.02 15.35
C GLY A 165 13.02 -18.79 14.70
N SER A 166 11.86 -18.13 14.55
CA SER A 166 10.64 -18.69 13.95
C SER A 166 10.67 -18.77 12.42
N GLY A 167 11.61 -18.07 11.76
CA GLY A 167 11.61 -17.93 10.31
C GLY A 167 12.13 -16.55 9.88
N PRO A 168 12.12 -16.25 8.56
CA PRO A 168 12.40 -14.91 8.06
C PRO A 168 11.41 -13.90 8.65
N GLY A 169 11.93 -12.73 9.04
CA GLY A 169 11.11 -11.56 9.29
C GLY A 169 10.63 -10.94 7.98
N GLU A 170 9.53 -10.22 8.04
CA GLU A 170 8.98 -9.39 6.97
C GLU A 170 8.95 -7.93 7.42
N VAL A 171 9.70 -7.11 6.72
CA VAL A 171 9.82 -5.68 6.99
C VAL A 171 8.96 -4.94 5.99
N ALA A 172 7.95 -4.23 6.47
CA ALA A 172 7.12 -3.34 5.65
C ALA A 172 7.72 -1.93 5.65
N VAL A 173 7.87 -1.35 4.47
CA VAL A 173 8.40 0.00 4.29
C VAL A 173 7.28 0.99 4.57
N PRO A 174 7.41 1.85 5.60
CA PRO A 174 6.39 2.85 5.89
C PRO A 174 6.40 3.93 4.81
N ASP A 175 5.35 4.74 4.79
CA ASP A 175 5.37 5.97 4.02
C ASP A 175 6.39 6.95 4.63
N LEU A 176 7.52 7.13 3.95
CA LEU A 176 8.63 7.95 4.41
C LEU A 176 8.36 9.46 4.33
N GLY A 177 7.15 9.87 3.89
CA GLY A 177 6.76 11.28 3.80
C GLY A 177 7.55 12.06 2.74
N LEU A 178 8.14 11.36 1.77
CA LEU A 178 8.97 11.96 0.71
C LEU A 178 8.16 12.44 -0.49
N SER A 179 6.86 12.22 -0.47
CA SER A 179 5.97 12.66 -1.54
C SER A 179 5.62 14.13 -1.38
N THR A 180 5.54 14.85 -2.49
CA THR A 180 4.95 16.19 -2.54
C THR A 180 3.45 16.07 -2.77
N ALA A 181 2.65 16.62 -1.86
CA ALA A 181 1.20 16.71 -2.08
C ALA A 181 0.89 17.74 -3.18
N LEU A 182 0.07 17.34 -4.15
CA LEU A 182 -0.43 18.18 -5.23
C LEU A 182 -1.82 18.72 -4.89
N ILE A 183 -2.68 17.84 -4.35
CA ILE A 183 -4.04 18.15 -3.93
C ILE A 183 -4.26 17.51 -2.57
N THR A 184 -4.89 18.23 -1.66
CA THR A 184 -5.39 17.71 -0.39
C THR A 184 -6.83 18.16 -0.24
N VAL A 185 -7.75 17.20 -0.18
CA VAL A 185 -9.16 17.40 0.11
C VAL A 185 -9.38 17.01 1.56
N GLN A 186 -9.85 17.96 2.36
CA GLN A 186 -10.30 17.72 3.73
C GLN A 186 -11.80 17.47 3.67
N ASP A 187 -12.18 16.20 3.82
CA ASP A 187 -13.54 15.72 3.64
C ASP A 187 -14.29 15.78 4.99
N PRO A 188 -15.56 16.21 5.03
CA PRO A 188 -16.30 16.35 6.28
C PRO A 188 -16.53 15.01 7.00
N GLU A 189 -16.14 14.90 8.27
CA GLU A 189 -16.46 13.70 9.06
C GLU A 189 -17.98 13.45 9.18
N GLY A 190 -18.38 12.20 9.00
CA GLY A 190 -19.73 11.69 9.25
C GLY A 190 -20.66 11.78 8.03
N ASP A 191 -20.13 11.93 6.83
CA ASP A 191 -20.90 12.01 5.58
C ASP A 191 -20.93 10.71 4.75
N ASP A 192 -20.54 9.58 5.34
CA ASP A 192 -20.58 8.22 4.77
C ASP A 192 -21.96 7.59 4.53
N HIS A 193 -22.94 8.44 4.22
CA HIS A 193 -24.36 8.14 4.05
C HIS A 193 -24.89 8.49 2.66
N GLY A 194 -24.00 8.53 1.66
CA GLY A 194 -24.30 8.64 0.24
C GLY A 194 -25.15 9.86 -0.07
N PRO A 195 -26.33 9.72 -0.72
CA PRO A 195 -27.20 10.84 -1.04
C PRO A 195 -27.99 11.41 0.16
N GLY A 196 -27.66 11.03 1.41
CA GLY A 196 -28.31 11.54 2.62
C GLY A 196 -28.89 10.47 3.55
N GLU A 197 -29.29 9.32 3.00
CA GLU A 197 -30.15 8.34 3.70
C GLU A 197 -29.53 6.95 3.80
N TYR A 198 -28.30 6.75 3.31
CA TYR A 198 -27.69 5.43 3.32
C TYR A 198 -27.32 4.98 4.72
N THR A 199 -27.47 3.67 4.96
CA THR A 199 -27.19 3.06 6.25
C THR A 199 -26.31 1.83 6.11
N TYR A 200 -25.42 1.64 7.08
CA TYR A 200 -24.51 0.51 7.15
C TYR A 200 -25.24 -0.85 7.21
N PRO A 201 -24.62 -1.93 6.71
CA PRO A 201 -25.13 -3.26 6.93
C PRO A 201 -25.07 -3.64 8.42
N ASN A 202 -25.93 -4.56 8.84
CA ASN A 202 -26.10 -4.90 10.26
C ASN A 202 -24.97 -5.76 10.84
N ASP A 203 -24.13 -6.39 9.99
CA ASP A 203 -23.03 -7.23 10.47
C ASP A 203 -21.93 -6.41 11.16
N ALA A 204 -21.38 -6.94 12.24
CA ALA A 204 -20.41 -6.25 13.07
C ALA A 204 -19.05 -6.00 12.39
N VAL A 205 -18.78 -6.61 11.23
CA VAL A 205 -17.58 -6.35 10.42
C VAL A 205 -17.56 -4.91 9.87
N PHE A 206 -18.73 -4.30 9.63
CA PHE A 206 -18.87 -2.94 9.14
C PHE A 206 -18.93 -1.98 10.33
N LYS A 207 -17.78 -1.44 10.73
CA LYS A 207 -17.69 -0.48 11.84
C LYS A 207 -18.13 0.91 11.39
N ALA A 208 -18.68 1.69 12.32
CA ALA A 208 -18.99 3.09 12.07
C ALA A 208 -17.74 3.85 11.60
N GLY A 209 -17.91 4.75 10.64
CA GLY A 209 -16.85 5.54 10.02
C GLY A 209 -15.92 4.73 9.10
N ALA A 210 -16.15 3.44 8.88
CA ALA A 210 -15.27 2.64 8.04
C ALA A 210 -15.28 3.13 6.57
N TYR A 211 -16.35 3.77 6.13
CA TYR A 211 -16.49 4.36 4.79
C TYR A 211 -16.48 5.88 4.78
N ASP A 212 -16.25 6.50 5.94
CA ASP A 212 -16.20 7.95 6.21
C ASP A 212 -14.78 8.45 5.94
N LEU A 213 -14.60 9.01 4.76
CA LEU A 213 -13.39 9.64 4.32
C LEU A 213 -13.23 10.96 5.07
N THR A 214 -11.99 11.28 5.42
CA THR A 214 -11.65 12.52 6.14
C THR A 214 -10.57 13.28 5.42
N GLU A 215 -9.76 12.58 4.63
CA GLU A 215 -8.75 13.18 3.81
C GLU A 215 -8.50 12.35 2.56
N PHE A 216 -8.51 13.02 1.42
CA PHE A 216 -7.98 12.50 0.16
C PHE A 216 -6.79 13.32 -0.30
N VAL A 217 -5.66 12.66 -0.56
CA VAL A 217 -4.43 13.31 -1.04
C VAL A 217 -4.02 12.73 -2.37
N VAL A 218 -3.86 13.61 -3.37
CA VAL A 218 -3.08 13.33 -4.57
C VAL A 218 -1.68 13.86 -4.35
N ALA A 219 -0.68 13.00 -4.43
CA ALA A 219 0.71 13.32 -4.23
C ALA A 219 1.58 12.66 -5.30
N GLU A 220 2.82 13.10 -5.38
CA GLU A 220 3.83 12.49 -6.24
C GLU A 220 5.17 12.37 -5.55
N ASP A 221 5.95 11.38 -5.94
CA ASP A 221 7.40 11.35 -5.70
C ASP A 221 8.15 11.31 -7.04
N GLU A 222 9.43 10.94 -7.01
CA GLU A 222 10.27 10.84 -8.20
C GLU A 222 9.69 9.87 -9.25
N ASN A 223 9.10 8.76 -8.80
CA ASN A 223 8.71 7.64 -9.67
C ASN A 223 7.21 7.41 -9.73
N ASN A 224 6.45 7.85 -8.73
CA ASN A 224 5.07 7.44 -8.51
C ASN A 224 4.11 8.61 -8.42
N MET A 225 2.90 8.39 -8.93
CA MET A 225 1.68 9.07 -8.48
C MET A 225 1.11 8.31 -7.30
N ILE A 226 0.66 9.03 -6.28
CA ILE A 226 0.23 8.48 -4.99
C ILE A 226 -1.14 9.07 -4.65
N PHE A 227 -2.09 8.20 -4.31
CA PHE A 227 -3.44 8.56 -3.91
C PHE A 227 -3.68 7.99 -2.52
N ARG A 228 -3.92 8.84 -1.53
CA ARG A 228 -4.14 8.43 -0.13
C ARG A 228 -5.57 8.73 0.28
N PHE A 229 -6.20 7.76 0.91
CA PHE A 229 -7.51 7.85 1.54
C PHE A 229 -7.33 7.62 3.04
N THR A 230 -7.78 8.56 3.85
CA THR A 230 -7.77 8.46 5.32
C THR A 230 -9.19 8.44 5.84
N PHE A 231 -9.54 7.47 6.69
CA PHE A 231 -10.90 7.25 7.17
C PHE A 231 -11.06 7.59 8.66
N ALA A 232 -12.24 8.07 9.05
CA ALA A 232 -12.59 8.32 10.45
C ALA A 232 -12.62 7.01 11.27
N GLY A 233 -13.11 5.94 10.65
CA GLY A 233 -13.21 4.60 11.22
C GLY A 233 -12.10 3.65 10.76
N PRO A 234 -12.08 2.42 11.31
CA PRO A 234 -11.00 1.47 11.08
C PRO A 234 -10.99 0.90 9.65
N VAL A 235 -9.80 0.85 9.04
CA VAL A 235 -9.56 0.06 7.83
C VAL A 235 -9.47 -1.42 8.20
N ASN A 236 -10.54 -2.17 7.87
CA ASN A 236 -10.70 -3.58 8.26
C ASN A 236 -10.26 -4.55 7.15
N ASN A 237 -9.57 -5.63 7.55
CA ASN A 237 -9.24 -6.77 6.69
C ASN A 237 -9.56 -8.15 7.31
N ASP A 238 -10.65 -8.26 8.07
CA ASP A 238 -11.08 -9.51 8.73
C ASP A 238 -11.26 -10.69 7.75
N TRP A 239 -11.51 -10.40 6.47
CA TRP A 239 -11.67 -11.41 5.42
C TRP A 239 -10.35 -11.82 4.73
N GLY A 240 -9.21 -11.28 5.17
CA GLY A 240 -7.89 -11.67 4.67
C GLY A 240 -7.67 -11.31 3.20
N ALA A 241 -8.18 -10.16 2.76
CA ALA A 241 -7.93 -9.65 1.43
C ALA A 241 -6.43 -9.37 1.24
N PRO A 242 -5.80 -9.84 0.15
CA PRO A 242 -4.38 -9.64 -0.10
C PRO A 242 -3.91 -8.19 -0.03
N ASN A 243 -4.73 -7.24 -0.48
CA ASN A 243 -4.38 -5.81 -0.45
C ASN A 243 -4.71 -5.13 0.89
N GLY A 244 -5.18 -5.86 1.89
CA GLY A 244 -5.39 -5.31 3.24
C GLY A 244 -6.66 -4.45 3.42
N MET A 245 -7.58 -4.47 2.45
CA MET A 245 -8.81 -3.67 2.43
C MET A 245 -10.04 -4.55 2.19
N GLY A 246 -10.44 -5.31 3.21
CA GLY A 246 -11.41 -6.38 3.07
C GLY A 246 -12.83 -5.91 2.79
N ILE A 247 -13.20 -4.73 3.29
CA ILE A 247 -14.57 -4.21 3.16
C ILE A 247 -14.65 -2.98 2.24
N HIS A 248 -13.53 -2.48 1.71
CA HIS A 248 -13.46 -1.26 0.90
C HIS A 248 -13.33 -1.56 -0.59
N THR A 249 -13.95 -0.71 -1.40
CA THR A 249 -13.65 -0.55 -2.81
C THR A 249 -13.57 0.95 -3.09
N LEU A 250 -12.43 1.39 -3.60
CA LEU A 250 -12.13 2.79 -3.86
C LEU A 250 -11.88 2.98 -5.34
N ASP A 251 -12.43 4.05 -5.89
CA ASP A 251 -12.05 4.47 -7.24
C ASP A 251 -11.38 5.84 -7.21
N VAL A 252 -10.44 6.04 -8.13
CA VAL A 252 -9.93 7.38 -8.51
C VAL A 252 -10.10 7.54 -10.00
N TYR A 253 -10.99 8.43 -10.41
CA TYR A 253 -11.16 8.86 -11.80
C TYR A 253 -10.28 10.08 -12.05
N ILE A 254 -9.54 10.08 -13.15
CA ILE A 254 -8.57 11.11 -13.52
C ILE A 254 -8.97 11.67 -14.88
N ASN A 255 -9.31 12.96 -14.88
CA ASN A 255 -9.49 13.76 -16.09
C ASN A 255 -8.18 14.49 -16.38
N THR A 256 -7.62 14.20 -17.54
CA THR A 256 -6.31 14.69 -18.03
C THR A 256 -6.44 15.70 -19.17
N GLY A 257 -7.64 15.90 -19.71
CA GLY A 257 -7.90 16.82 -20.81
C GLY A 257 -9.37 16.89 -21.25
N GLU A 258 -9.59 17.26 -22.52
CA GLU A 258 -10.93 17.26 -23.12
C GLU A 258 -11.32 15.87 -23.63
N GLY A 259 -12.56 15.45 -23.36
CA GLY A 259 -13.10 14.18 -23.81
C GLY A 259 -13.28 13.18 -22.66
N GLY A 260 -12.93 11.92 -22.91
CA GLY A 260 -13.00 10.86 -21.91
C GLY A 260 -14.37 10.20 -21.76
N ALA A 261 -14.44 9.24 -20.83
CA ALA A 261 -15.69 8.56 -20.47
C ALA A 261 -16.41 9.34 -19.37
N ARG A 262 -17.75 9.42 -19.44
CA ARG A 262 -18.56 10.09 -18.42
C ARG A 262 -19.16 9.13 -17.40
N LYS A 263 -19.70 7.99 -17.84
CA LYS A 263 -20.20 6.96 -16.91
C LYS A 263 -19.02 6.44 -16.08
N LEU A 264 -19.20 6.33 -14.77
CA LEU A 264 -18.22 5.69 -13.89
C LEU A 264 -18.17 4.17 -14.16
N LEU A 265 -17.28 3.46 -13.47
CA LEU A 265 -17.14 2.01 -13.63
C LEU A 265 -18.48 1.28 -13.34
N PRO A 266 -18.71 0.09 -13.91
CA PRO A 266 -19.99 -0.60 -13.77
C PRO A 266 -20.41 -0.82 -12.31
N GLY A 267 -21.68 -0.51 -12.02
CA GLY A 267 -22.28 -0.63 -10.70
C GLY A 267 -22.13 0.60 -9.79
N ARG A 268 -21.30 1.59 -10.15
CA ARG A 268 -21.21 2.87 -9.41
C ARG A 268 -22.49 3.67 -9.56
N ASN A 269 -23.17 3.51 -10.71
CA ASN A 269 -24.44 4.17 -11.03
C ASN A 269 -24.37 5.69 -10.83
N ALA A 270 -23.25 6.25 -11.27
CA ALA A 270 -22.96 7.67 -11.26
C ALA A 270 -22.15 7.99 -12.51
N SER A 271 -22.03 9.27 -12.81
CA SER A 271 -21.26 9.78 -13.94
C SER A 271 -20.68 11.14 -13.58
N VAL A 272 -19.85 11.68 -14.48
CA VAL A 272 -19.27 13.02 -14.34
C VAL A 272 -19.90 13.98 -15.35
N PRO A 273 -19.91 15.29 -15.05
CA PRO A 273 -20.33 16.34 -15.99
C PRO A 273 -19.61 16.26 -17.35
N GLU A 274 -20.20 16.87 -18.39
CA GLU A 274 -19.71 16.76 -19.77
C GLU A 274 -18.25 17.22 -19.93
N GLU A 275 -17.86 18.23 -19.17
CA GLU A 275 -16.51 18.82 -19.16
C GLU A 275 -15.48 18.04 -18.33
N ASN A 276 -15.90 16.95 -17.67
CA ASN A 276 -15.09 16.22 -16.69
C ASN A 276 -14.84 14.76 -17.07
N GLY A 277 -15.07 14.34 -18.32
CA GLY A 277 -14.88 12.93 -18.71
C GLY A 277 -13.47 12.41 -18.38
N TRP A 278 -13.35 11.19 -17.88
CA TRP A 278 -12.08 10.65 -17.39
C TRP A 278 -11.34 9.85 -18.46
N GLU A 279 -10.01 9.89 -18.42
CA GLU A 279 -9.13 9.05 -19.26
C GLU A 279 -8.59 7.84 -18.51
N ILE A 280 -8.51 7.92 -17.17
CA ILE A 280 -8.03 6.83 -16.31
C ILE A 280 -8.98 6.67 -15.13
N ALA A 281 -9.32 5.42 -14.82
CA ALA A 281 -10.00 5.01 -13.60
C ALA A 281 -9.12 3.98 -12.89
N LEU A 282 -8.65 4.32 -11.69
CA LEU A 282 -8.01 3.39 -10.76
C LEU A 282 -9.11 2.72 -9.96
N TRP A 283 -9.19 1.40 -10.02
CA TRP A 283 -10.12 0.61 -9.20
C TRP A 283 -9.32 -0.19 -8.18
N ALA A 284 -9.32 0.29 -6.94
CA ALA A 284 -8.63 -0.32 -5.81
C ALA A 284 -9.60 -1.14 -4.95
N GLU A 285 -9.31 -2.44 -4.82
CA GLU A 285 -10.07 -3.36 -3.99
C GLU A 285 -9.16 -4.48 -3.45
N GLY A 286 -9.67 -5.24 -2.48
CA GLY A 286 -8.92 -6.23 -1.72
C GLY A 286 -8.28 -7.38 -2.50
N TRP A 287 -8.82 -7.77 -3.66
CA TRP A 287 -8.44 -8.99 -4.38
C TRP A 287 -8.02 -8.80 -5.83
N THR A 288 -8.86 -8.16 -6.64
CA THR A 288 -8.73 -8.06 -8.11
C THR A 288 -8.79 -6.61 -8.59
N PRO A 289 -7.88 -5.73 -8.12
CA PRO A 289 -7.85 -4.35 -8.54
C PRO A 289 -7.45 -4.21 -10.02
N GLY A 290 -7.65 -3.03 -10.60
CA GLY A 290 -7.21 -2.76 -11.96
C GLY A 290 -7.26 -1.29 -12.35
N VAL A 291 -6.61 -1.00 -13.48
CA VAL A 291 -6.60 0.34 -14.09
C VAL A 291 -7.31 0.27 -15.44
N TYR A 292 -8.22 1.22 -15.66
CA TYR A 292 -9.12 1.23 -16.81
C TYR A 292 -9.12 2.60 -17.49
N GLY A 293 -9.38 2.59 -18.78
CA GLY A 293 -9.64 3.79 -19.58
C GLY A 293 -11.03 3.73 -20.20
N PRO A 294 -11.38 4.76 -21.01
CA PRO A 294 -12.65 4.81 -21.71
C PRO A 294 -12.96 3.52 -22.49
N PRO A 295 -14.25 3.20 -22.71
CA PRO A 295 -14.63 2.15 -23.63
C PRO A 295 -14.02 2.36 -25.01
N ALA A 296 -13.58 1.27 -25.64
CA ALA A 296 -13.17 1.32 -27.04
C ALA A 296 -14.34 1.70 -27.94
N GLU A 297 -14.04 2.20 -29.15
CA GLU A 297 -15.07 2.59 -30.11
C GLU A 297 -16.05 1.42 -30.38
N GLY A 298 -17.34 1.64 -30.10
CA GLY A 298 -18.39 0.64 -30.29
C GLY A 298 -18.61 -0.32 -29.12
N GLU A 299 -17.84 -0.21 -28.05
CA GLU A 299 -18.01 -0.96 -26.81
C GLU A 299 -18.68 -0.11 -25.73
N SER A 300 -19.41 -0.73 -24.81
CA SER A 300 -20.05 -0.06 -23.65
C SER A 300 -19.20 -0.12 -22.38
N SER A 301 -18.29 -1.08 -22.29
CA SER A 301 -17.51 -1.36 -21.08
C SER A 301 -16.14 -0.67 -21.08
N PRO A 302 -15.67 -0.17 -19.92
CA PRO A 302 -14.31 0.38 -19.77
C PRO A 302 -13.21 -0.58 -20.23
N SER A 303 -12.20 -0.03 -20.89
CA SER A 303 -11.06 -0.80 -21.40
C SER A 303 -10.01 -1.00 -20.32
N LYS A 304 -9.61 -2.24 -20.03
CA LYS A 304 -8.47 -2.47 -19.12
C LYS A 304 -7.18 -1.97 -19.78
N LEU A 305 -6.43 -1.12 -19.07
CA LEU A 305 -5.19 -0.54 -19.60
C LEU A 305 -4.00 -1.47 -19.34
N ALA A 306 -3.10 -1.56 -20.33
CA ALA A 306 -1.80 -2.21 -20.15
C ALA A 306 -0.94 -1.41 -19.17
N GLY A 307 -0.06 -2.09 -18.42
CA GLY A 307 0.73 -1.47 -17.36
C GLY A 307 -0.03 -1.25 -16.06
N GLY A 308 -1.32 -1.59 -15.99
CA GLY A 308 -2.15 -1.47 -14.78
C GLY A 308 -1.67 -2.34 -13.61
N GLU A 309 -0.87 -3.37 -13.89
CA GLU A 309 -0.16 -4.17 -12.90
C GLU A 309 0.92 -3.39 -12.12
N ALA A 310 1.32 -2.20 -12.60
CA ALA A 310 2.21 -1.30 -11.87
C ALA A 310 1.48 -0.52 -10.76
N MET A 311 0.16 -0.69 -10.63
CA MET A 311 -0.59 -0.16 -9.50
C MET A 311 -0.38 -1.03 -8.27
N THR A 312 0.09 -0.44 -7.17
CA THR A 312 0.21 -1.09 -5.87
C THR A 312 -0.74 -0.46 -4.86
N ILE A 313 -1.21 -1.29 -3.92
CA ILE A 313 -2.12 -0.87 -2.85
C ILE A 313 -1.48 -1.27 -1.53
N SER A 314 -1.34 -0.31 -0.63
CA SER A 314 -0.86 -0.50 0.74
C SER A 314 -1.91 0.02 1.70
N THR A 315 -2.08 -0.69 2.81
CA THR A 315 -3.03 -0.32 3.86
C THR A 315 -2.29 -0.18 5.18
N ASP A 316 -2.65 0.86 5.93
CA ASP A 316 -2.15 1.13 7.27
C ASP A 316 -3.35 1.27 8.22
N PRO A 317 -3.79 0.15 8.83
CA PRO A 317 -4.90 0.17 9.79
C PRO A 317 -4.62 0.99 11.05
N ALA A 318 -3.35 1.24 11.40
CA ALA A 318 -3.01 2.06 12.57
C ALA A 318 -3.26 3.55 12.31
N GLN A 319 -3.26 3.96 11.05
CA GLN A 319 -3.56 5.32 10.60
C GLN A 319 -4.89 5.42 9.83
N ASN A 320 -5.71 4.37 9.83
CA ASN A 320 -6.94 4.26 9.04
C ASN A 320 -6.75 4.68 7.58
N LYS A 321 -5.63 4.28 6.97
CA LYS A 321 -5.21 4.82 5.69
C LYS A 321 -5.05 3.75 4.63
N ILE A 322 -5.43 4.09 3.41
CA ILE A 322 -5.21 3.29 2.21
C ILE A 322 -4.43 4.14 1.22
N THR A 323 -3.34 3.60 0.67
CA THR A 323 -2.49 4.27 -0.30
C THR A 323 -2.42 3.47 -1.59
N ILE A 324 -2.80 4.09 -2.70
CA ILE A 324 -2.65 3.58 -4.05
C ILE A 324 -1.42 4.27 -4.66
N ARG A 325 -0.51 3.51 -5.26
CA ARG A 325 0.62 4.05 -6.03
C ARG A 325 0.54 3.56 -7.46
N VAL A 326 0.86 4.42 -8.40
CA VAL A 326 1.00 4.06 -9.81
C VAL A 326 2.29 4.68 -10.35
N ALA A 327 3.14 3.86 -10.97
CA ALA A 327 4.36 4.35 -11.59
C ALA A 327 4.05 5.40 -12.67
N LYS A 328 4.75 6.53 -12.65
CA LYS A 328 4.61 7.62 -13.63
C LYS A 328 4.93 7.15 -15.05
N GLU A 329 5.86 6.23 -15.20
CA GLU A 329 6.18 5.60 -16.49
C GLU A 329 4.97 4.82 -17.02
N ALA A 330 4.33 4.00 -16.19
CA ALA A 330 3.12 3.27 -16.58
C ALA A 330 1.96 4.23 -16.94
N LEU A 331 1.75 5.30 -16.17
CA LEU A 331 0.75 6.33 -16.51
C LEU A 331 1.06 7.02 -17.85
N THR A 332 2.33 7.30 -18.12
CA THR A 332 2.77 7.87 -19.40
C THR A 332 2.41 6.93 -20.56
N GLU A 333 2.66 5.62 -20.41
CA GLU A 333 2.28 4.62 -21.42
C GLU A 333 0.76 4.52 -21.61
N MET A 334 0.00 4.51 -20.51
CA MET A 334 -1.47 4.49 -20.52
C MET A 334 -2.05 5.71 -21.27
N LEU A 335 -1.41 6.87 -21.15
CA LEU A 335 -1.77 8.11 -21.82
C LEU A 335 -1.16 8.26 -23.22
N GLY A 336 -0.63 7.19 -23.81
CA GLY A 336 -0.09 7.19 -25.17
C GLY A 336 1.21 8.00 -25.33
N GLY A 337 2.00 8.12 -24.25
CA GLY A 337 3.27 8.83 -24.22
C GLY A 337 3.16 10.32 -23.88
N ALA A 338 1.99 10.81 -23.48
CA ALA A 338 1.81 12.18 -23.00
C ALA A 338 2.52 12.38 -21.64
N SER A 339 3.02 13.59 -21.38
CA SER A 339 3.61 13.90 -20.08
C SER A 339 2.58 13.87 -18.96
N VAL A 340 3.00 13.39 -17.79
CA VAL A 340 2.19 13.39 -16.57
C VAL A 340 2.22 14.80 -15.98
N GLU A 341 1.19 15.59 -16.27
CA GLU A 341 1.00 16.96 -15.75
C GLU A 341 0.00 16.96 -14.59
N ALA A 342 0.27 16.14 -13.57
CA ALA A 342 -0.69 15.78 -12.52
C ALA A 342 -1.30 16.99 -11.78
N ALA A 343 -0.57 18.10 -11.67
CA ALA A 343 -1.06 19.34 -11.06
C ALA A 343 -2.13 20.07 -11.91
N SER A 344 -2.25 19.78 -13.21
CA SER A 344 -3.28 20.37 -14.09
C SER A 344 -4.52 19.49 -14.26
N TRP A 345 -4.49 18.27 -13.72
CA TRP A 345 -5.57 17.30 -13.86
C TRP A 345 -6.68 17.53 -12.83
N ARG A 346 -7.83 16.90 -13.08
CA ARG A 346 -8.92 16.81 -12.12
C ARG A 346 -9.12 15.36 -11.69
N TYR A 347 -9.59 15.19 -10.46
CA TYR A 347 -9.72 13.91 -9.79
C TYR A 347 -11.10 13.78 -9.15
N LEU A 348 -11.68 12.60 -9.23
CA LEU A 348 -12.84 12.21 -8.45
C LEU A 348 -12.49 10.93 -7.70
N ALA A 349 -12.50 11.01 -6.38
CA ALA A 349 -12.25 9.89 -5.49
C ALA A 349 -13.56 9.52 -4.79
N VAL A 350 -13.92 8.23 -4.83
CA VAL A 350 -15.20 7.73 -4.30
C VAL A 350 -15.01 6.45 -3.50
N VAL A 351 -15.81 6.30 -2.45
CA VAL A 351 -15.74 5.19 -1.49
C VAL A 351 -17.00 4.32 -1.58
N MET A 352 -16.81 3.01 -1.66
CA MET A 352 -17.87 2.01 -1.71
C MET A 352 -17.53 0.80 -0.83
N GLY A 353 -18.56 0.02 -0.50
CA GLY A 353 -18.37 -1.29 0.12
C GLY A 353 -17.96 -2.36 -0.89
N GLN A 354 -16.93 -3.14 -0.57
CA GLN A 354 -16.49 -4.31 -1.33
C GLN A 354 -17.57 -5.39 -1.34
N GLU A 355 -17.82 -6.05 -2.47
CA GLU A 355 -18.64 -7.27 -2.58
C GLU A 355 -17.97 -8.40 -3.39
N GLY A 356 -17.83 -9.59 -2.80
CA GLY A 356 -17.31 -10.78 -3.47
C GLY A 356 -18.27 -11.43 -4.48
N PHE A 357 -19.58 -11.27 -4.27
CA PHE A 357 -20.70 -11.81 -5.05
C PHE A 357 -21.67 -10.70 -5.47
N PRO A 358 -21.27 -9.81 -6.39
CA PRO A 358 -22.07 -8.66 -6.79
C PRO A 358 -23.27 -9.10 -7.64
N ALA A 359 -24.26 -8.22 -7.76
CA ALA A 359 -25.34 -8.37 -8.72
C ALA A 359 -24.80 -8.40 -10.17
N SER A 360 -25.63 -8.91 -11.10
CA SER A 360 -25.25 -8.94 -12.52
C SER A 360 -24.96 -7.54 -13.05
N GLY A 361 -23.85 -7.38 -13.77
CA GLY A 361 -23.40 -6.08 -14.30
C GLY A 361 -22.72 -5.15 -13.29
N VAL A 362 -22.66 -5.53 -12.01
CA VAL A 362 -22.05 -4.74 -10.94
C VAL A 362 -20.62 -5.23 -10.67
N TRP A 363 -19.64 -4.33 -10.69
CA TRP A 363 -18.24 -4.69 -10.44
C TRP A 363 -17.91 -4.64 -8.95
N ARG A 364 -18.03 -5.79 -8.28
CA ARG A 364 -17.60 -6.09 -6.89
C ARG A 364 -17.85 -4.97 -5.87
N VAL A 365 -18.93 -4.21 -6.06
CA VAL A 365 -19.42 -3.21 -5.11
C VAL A 365 -20.73 -3.70 -4.52
N ARG A 366 -20.92 -3.43 -3.23
CA ARG A 366 -22.05 -3.86 -2.43
C ARG A 366 -23.29 -3.07 -2.77
N ASP A 367 -24.42 -3.78 -2.86
CA ASP A 367 -25.70 -3.14 -3.15
C ASP A 367 -26.21 -2.35 -1.95
N VAL A 368 -27.02 -1.34 -2.27
CA VAL A 368 -27.84 -0.57 -1.35
C VAL A 368 -29.28 -0.98 -1.58
N ASN A 369 -29.92 -1.49 -0.54
CA ASN A 369 -31.33 -1.86 -0.55
C ASN A 369 -32.17 -0.72 0.06
N GLU A 370 -33.50 -0.78 -0.04
CA GLU A 370 -34.37 0.15 0.70
C GLU A 370 -34.13 0.05 2.22
N GLN A 371 -33.92 -1.17 2.73
CA GLN A 371 -33.60 -1.44 4.12
C GLN A 371 -32.27 -2.17 4.23
N ALA A 372 -31.45 -1.77 5.21
CA ALA A 372 -30.18 -2.43 5.46
C ALA A 372 -30.40 -3.89 5.86
N GLU A 373 -29.59 -4.79 5.29
CA GLU A 373 -29.58 -6.21 5.63
C GLU A 373 -28.29 -6.56 6.36
N GLN A 374 -28.00 -7.86 6.54
CA GLN A 374 -26.79 -8.26 7.23
C GLN A 374 -25.52 -7.79 6.48
N TYR A 375 -25.50 -7.94 5.16
CA TYR A 375 -24.34 -7.61 4.31
C TYR A 375 -24.69 -6.66 3.14
N ARG A 376 -25.80 -5.94 3.22
CA ARG A 376 -26.22 -4.93 2.23
C ARG A 376 -26.49 -3.61 2.94
N PHE A 377 -26.11 -2.50 2.31
CA PHE A 377 -26.46 -1.18 2.79
C PHE A 377 -27.97 -0.96 2.69
N GLY A 378 -28.51 0.00 3.43
CA GLY A 378 -29.90 0.45 3.34
C GLY A 378 -30.03 1.87 2.81
N GLY A 379 -31.26 2.35 2.58
CA GLY A 379 -31.53 3.74 2.20
C GLY A 379 -31.71 4.01 0.71
N ALA A 380 -31.72 2.98 -0.13
CA ALA A 380 -32.00 3.17 -1.55
C ALA A 380 -33.42 3.72 -1.78
N PRO A 381 -33.64 4.58 -2.79
CA PRO A 381 -34.97 4.98 -3.21
C PRO A 381 -35.80 3.76 -3.64
N ALA A 382 -37.10 3.76 -3.29
CA ALA A 382 -38.01 2.73 -3.76
C ALA A 382 -38.10 2.71 -5.29
N GLU A 383 -38.29 1.52 -5.86
CA GLU A 383 -38.44 1.31 -7.31
C GLU A 383 -37.27 1.92 -8.12
N SER A 384 -36.04 1.80 -7.60
CA SER A 384 -34.84 2.29 -8.27
C SER A 384 -33.79 1.20 -8.39
N THR A 385 -33.30 0.99 -9.61
CA THR A 385 -32.05 0.24 -9.84
C THR A 385 -30.90 1.16 -10.25
N THR A 386 -31.19 2.42 -10.60
CA THR A 386 -30.22 3.43 -11.05
C THR A 386 -29.59 4.26 -9.94
N HIS A 387 -30.01 4.10 -8.67
CA HIS A 387 -29.34 4.75 -7.55
C HIS A 387 -27.87 4.32 -7.42
N THR A 388 -27.05 5.22 -6.89
CA THR A 388 -25.62 4.99 -6.70
C THR A 388 -25.32 3.98 -5.58
N ARG A 389 -24.18 3.31 -5.65
CA ARG A 389 -23.62 2.50 -4.53
C ARG A 389 -22.51 3.23 -3.78
N ILE A 390 -22.24 4.48 -4.14
CA ILE A 390 -21.23 5.33 -3.53
C ILE A 390 -21.76 5.78 -2.17
N LEU A 391 -20.93 5.61 -1.15
CA LEU A 391 -21.23 5.99 0.23
C LEU A 391 -20.69 7.38 0.55
N ASP A 392 -19.61 7.76 -0.12
CA ASP A 392 -18.82 8.92 0.20
C ASP A 392 -17.98 9.34 -1.04
N VAL A 393 -17.81 10.64 -1.22
CA VAL A 393 -17.10 11.32 -2.30
C VAL A 393 -16.17 12.36 -1.69
N ALA A 394 -14.90 12.33 -2.05
CA ALA A 394 -13.90 13.28 -1.56
C ALA A 394 -14.18 14.72 -2.02
N TYR A 395 -14.95 15.48 -1.24
CA TYR A 395 -15.31 16.88 -1.48
C TYR A 395 -14.99 17.73 -0.27
N PRO A 396 -14.29 18.87 -0.44
CA PRO A 396 -14.05 19.75 0.69
C PRO A 396 -15.37 20.33 1.22
N GLU A 397 -15.43 20.68 2.52
CA GLU A 397 -16.62 21.26 3.14
C GLU A 397 -17.18 22.49 2.38
N ASP A 398 -16.31 23.25 1.72
CA ASP A 398 -16.65 24.43 0.92
C ASP A 398 -16.75 24.18 -0.60
N PHE A 399 -16.89 22.92 -1.02
CA PHE A 399 -17.10 22.57 -2.43
C PHE A 399 -18.39 23.19 -2.98
N GLU A 400 -18.43 23.45 -4.30
CA GLU A 400 -19.55 24.17 -4.92
C GLU A 400 -20.88 23.41 -4.80
N VAL A 401 -20.82 22.08 -4.77
CA VAL A 401 -21.96 21.18 -4.59
C VAL A 401 -21.69 20.28 -3.39
N SER A 402 -22.70 20.04 -2.55
CA SER A 402 -22.59 19.04 -1.48
C SER A 402 -22.58 17.63 -2.06
N GLN A 403 -22.01 16.67 -1.32
CA GLN A 403 -22.08 15.26 -1.70
C GLN A 403 -23.52 14.79 -1.93
N GLU A 404 -24.44 15.12 -1.02
CA GLU A 404 -25.82 14.66 -1.07
C GLU A 404 -26.56 15.24 -2.28
N GLU A 405 -26.29 16.50 -2.62
CA GLU A 405 -26.82 17.11 -3.85
C GLU A 405 -26.27 16.40 -5.09
N ALA A 406 -24.96 16.16 -5.16
CA ALA A 406 -24.33 15.53 -6.31
C ALA A 406 -24.77 14.06 -6.52
N LEU A 407 -24.83 13.27 -5.43
CA LEU A 407 -25.28 11.87 -5.46
C LEU A 407 -26.80 11.73 -5.60
N GLY A 408 -27.55 12.74 -5.17
CA GLY A 408 -29.02 12.78 -5.22
C GLY A 408 -29.60 13.33 -6.52
N ASP A 409 -28.80 14.01 -7.35
CA ASP A 409 -29.26 14.64 -8.61
C ASP A 409 -29.43 13.62 -9.74
N PHE A 410 -30.45 12.77 -9.62
CA PHE A 410 -30.90 11.87 -10.68
C PHE A 410 -32.39 11.57 -10.53
N THR A 411 -33.00 10.99 -11.58
CA THR A 411 -34.38 10.48 -11.49
C THR A 411 -34.35 8.98 -11.17
N PRO A 412 -34.86 8.56 -10.01
CA PRO A 412 -34.95 7.14 -9.69
C PRO A 412 -35.81 6.39 -10.71
N GLN A 413 -35.26 5.31 -11.26
CA GLN A 413 -35.99 4.45 -12.20
C GLN A 413 -35.54 2.99 -12.08
N GLU A 414 -36.45 2.07 -12.43
CA GLU A 414 -36.11 0.66 -12.64
C GLU A 414 -35.67 0.45 -14.10
N ALA A 415 -34.41 0.10 -14.27
CA ALA A 415 -33.86 -0.47 -15.49
C ALA A 415 -33.46 -1.93 -15.28
N ASP A 416 -33.72 -2.78 -16.26
CA ASP A 416 -33.13 -4.12 -16.30
C ASP A 416 -31.62 -3.99 -16.47
N THR A 417 -30.86 -4.82 -15.76
CA THR A 417 -29.40 -4.96 -15.91
C THR A 417 -28.94 -5.04 -17.37
N ALA A 418 -29.70 -5.68 -18.26
CA ALA A 418 -29.36 -5.78 -19.68
C ALA A 418 -29.53 -4.45 -20.45
N ALA A 419 -30.26 -3.48 -19.90
CA ALA A 419 -30.52 -2.16 -20.48
C ALA A 419 -29.65 -1.05 -19.86
N PHE A 420 -28.78 -1.36 -18.89
CA PHE A 420 -27.90 -0.36 -18.27
C PHE A 420 -26.92 0.27 -19.26
N ASP A 421 -26.50 -0.50 -20.27
CA ASP A 421 -25.62 0.01 -21.31
C ASP A 421 -26.30 1.06 -22.19
N ASP A 422 -27.63 0.98 -22.33
CA ASP A 422 -28.46 1.92 -23.10
C ASP A 422 -28.74 3.23 -22.36
N LEU A 423 -28.56 3.28 -21.04
CA LEU A 423 -28.71 4.50 -20.25
C LEU A 423 -27.58 5.49 -20.56
N SER A 424 -27.93 6.77 -20.70
CA SER A 424 -26.98 7.85 -20.91
C SER A 424 -26.31 8.24 -19.58
N PRO A 425 -25.16 8.96 -19.59
CA PRO A 425 -24.60 9.52 -18.38
C PRO A 425 -25.61 10.38 -17.60
N ASP A 426 -26.48 11.13 -18.30
CA ASP A 426 -27.43 12.07 -17.69
C ASP A 426 -28.60 11.38 -16.99
N ASP A 427 -28.71 10.05 -17.08
CA ASP A 427 -29.66 9.22 -16.33
C ASP A 427 -29.18 8.88 -14.90
N PHE A 428 -27.94 9.26 -14.56
CA PHE A 428 -27.30 9.00 -13.27
C PHE A 428 -26.87 10.29 -12.58
N ALA A 429 -26.54 10.17 -11.29
CA ALA A 429 -25.94 11.23 -10.49
C ALA A 429 -24.70 11.82 -11.20
N GLN A 430 -24.55 13.14 -11.14
CA GLN A 430 -23.42 13.87 -11.74
C GLN A 430 -22.45 14.29 -10.65
N LEU A 431 -21.22 13.78 -10.71
CA LEU A 431 -20.17 14.04 -9.73
C LEU A 431 -19.09 14.93 -10.34
N PRO A 432 -19.04 16.23 -10.01
CA PRO A 432 -17.93 17.09 -10.40
C PRO A 432 -16.58 16.58 -9.85
N MET A 433 -15.49 16.93 -10.52
CA MET A 433 -14.15 16.55 -10.12
C MET A 433 -13.42 17.70 -9.43
N VAL A 434 -12.54 17.37 -8.50
CA VAL A 434 -11.66 18.31 -7.80
C VAL A 434 -10.36 18.50 -8.57
N GLY A 435 -9.93 19.73 -8.78
CA GLY A 435 -8.61 20.06 -9.36
C GLY A 435 -7.68 20.71 -8.33
N ALA A 436 -6.42 20.92 -8.70
CA ALA A 436 -5.53 21.77 -7.91
C ALA A 436 -6.05 23.22 -7.89
N GLN A 437 -5.98 23.87 -6.73
CA GLN A 437 -6.36 25.28 -6.55
C GLN A 437 -5.25 26.24 -6.97
#